data_AF-A0A950QDF1-F1
#
_entry.id   AF-A0A950QDF1-F1
#
_cell.length_a   1.000
_cell.length_b   1.000
_cell.length_c   1.000
_cell.angle_alpha   90.00
_cell.angle_beta   90.00
_cell.angle_gamma   90.00
#
_symmetry.space_group_name_H-M   'P 1'
#
loop_
_entity.id
_entity.type
_entity.pdbx_description
1 polymer ?
#
loop_
_entity_poly.entity_id
_entity_poly.type
_entity_poly.pdbx_seq_one_letter_code
_entity_poly.pdbx_strand_id
1 'polypeptide(L)'
;MLAVTLYRDARNRVAAFAANGHAGFAERGHDIVCAGVSAILQAARLGLEEHAGIALDVAQQPGSMTVRWPASVRDSESVRAIVATAALAIEAIVRRFPDHVQLHRRPISAIGGKRRGKTGIKLGKQQGEK
;
A
#
# COMPACT_ATOMS: atom_id res chain seq x y z
N MET A 1 3.65 -17.16 -3.12
CA MET A 1 4.53 -16.39 -2.21
C MET A 1 4.22 -14.93 -2.42
N LEU A 2 3.78 -14.26 -1.37
CA LEU A 2 3.54 -12.83 -1.36
C LEU A 2 4.75 -12.08 -0.82
N ALA A 3 5.25 -11.08 -1.56
CA ALA A 3 6.22 -10.13 -1.05
C ALA A 3 5.54 -8.81 -0.65
N VAL A 4 5.62 -8.46 0.64
CA VAL A 4 5.23 -7.14 1.17
C VAL A 4 6.48 -6.31 1.43
N THR A 5 6.45 -5.04 1.04
CA THR A 5 7.50 -4.07 1.38
C THR A 5 6.92 -2.89 2.14
N LEU A 6 7.44 -2.64 3.34
CA LEU A 6 7.17 -1.42 4.10
C LEU A 6 8.28 -0.41 3.82
N TYR A 7 7.91 0.73 3.26
CA TYR A 7 8.84 1.80 2.97
C TYR A 7 8.84 2.84 4.07
N ARG A 8 10.04 3.25 4.49
CA ARG A 8 10.22 4.20 5.57
C ARG A 8 10.92 5.47 5.10
N ASP A 9 10.54 6.60 5.69
CA ASP A 9 11.25 7.85 5.47
C ASP A 9 12.49 7.99 6.37
N ALA A 10 13.22 9.09 6.22
CA ALA A 10 14.45 9.35 6.98
C ALA A 10 14.20 9.48 8.50
N ARG A 11 12.95 9.70 8.94
CA ARG A 11 12.53 9.70 10.35
C ARG A 11 12.04 8.33 10.81
N ASN A 12 12.30 7.29 10.03
CA ASN A 12 11.88 5.91 10.27
C ASN A 12 10.35 5.71 10.31
N ARG A 13 9.56 6.66 9.80
CA ARG A 13 8.09 6.54 9.74
C ARG A 13 7.71 5.74 8.50
N VAL A 14 6.75 4.84 8.63
CA VAL A 14 6.20 4.15 7.46
C VAL A 14 5.50 5.19 6.58
N ALA A 15 5.81 5.13 5.29
CA ALA A 15 5.48 6.17 4.33
C ALA A 15 4.82 5.63 3.06
N ALA A 16 4.95 4.32 2.84
CA ALA A 16 4.25 3.57 1.82
C ALA A 16 4.28 2.07 2.14
N PHE A 17 3.34 1.33 1.58
CA PHE A 17 3.41 -0.12 1.49
C PHE A 17 3.28 -0.57 0.04
N ALA A 18 3.93 -1.68 -0.29
CA ALA A 18 3.74 -2.38 -1.56
C ALA A 18 3.58 -3.88 -1.33
N ALA A 19 2.84 -4.52 -2.22
CA ALA A 19 2.62 -5.95 -2.24
C ALA A 19 2.72 -6.46 -3.68
N ASN A 20 3.39 -7.59 -3.87
CA ASN A 20 3.57 -8.24 -5.17
C ASN A 20 3.43 -9.76 -5.04
N GLY A 21 2.86 -10.42 -6.05
CA GLY A 21 2.76 -11.88 -6.12
C GLY A 21 1.42 -12.46 -5.64
N HIS A 22 0.35 -11.65 -5.65
CA HIS A 22 -0.99 -12.06 -5.21
C HIS A 22 -1.94 -12.59 -6.32
N ALA A 23 -1.52 -12.61 -7.60
CA ALA A 23 -2.41 -12.91 -8.74
C ALA A 23 -2.25 -14.31 -9.35
N GLY A 24 -1.88 -15.31 -8.54
CA GLY A 24 -1.86 -16.71 -8.97
C GLY A 24 -2.75 -17.56 -8.09
N PHE A 25 -3.43 -18.55 -8.68
CA PHE A 25 -3.99 -19.66 -7.92
C PHE A 25 -2.85 -20.41 -7.25
N ALA A 26 -2.86 -20.49 -5.93
CA ALA A 26 -1.88 -21.25 -5.19
C ALA A 26 -2.50 -22.55 -4.64
N GLU A 27 -1.65 -23.46 -4.17
CA GLU A 27 -2.09 -24.71 -3.55
C GLU A 27 -3.07 -24.45 -2.39
N ARG A 28 -3.96 -25.42 -2.12
CA ARG A 28 -4.98 -25.33 -1.06
C ARG A 28 -4.36 -24.86 0.26
N GLY A 29 -4.85 -23.73 0.79
CA GLY A 29 -4.42 -23.13 2.05
C GLY A 29 -3.42 -21.97 1.91
N HIS A 30 -2.61 -21.93 0.85
CA HIS A 30 -1.68 -20.82 0.56
C HIS A 30 -2.42 -19.55 0.12
N ASP A 31 -3.52 -19.73 -0.61
CA ASP A 31 -4.40 -18.63 -1.04
C ASP A 31 -5.00 -17.87 0.15
N ILE A 32 -5.30 -18.56 1.26
CA ILE A 32 -5.95 -17.95 2.44
C ILE A 32 -5.01 -17.00 3.16
N VAL A 33 -3.74 -17.38 3.34
CA VAL A 33 -2.73 -16.53 4.00
C VAL A 33 -2.45 -15.29 3.15
N CYS A 34 -2.26 -15.47 1.84
CA CYS A 34 -2.04 -14.35 0.92
C CYS A 34 -3.24 -13.40 0.89
N ALA A 35 -4.47 -13.94 0.84
CA ALA A 35 -5.70 -13.17 0.89
C ALA A 35 -5.84 -12.38 2.20
N GLY A 36 -5.47 -12.96 3.34
CA GLY A 36 -5.48 -12.27 4.64
C GLY A 36 -4.58 -11.04 4.63
N VAL A 37 -3.37 -11.14 4.08
CA VAL A 37 -2.48 -9.99 3.95
C VAL A 37 -2.99 -8.96 2.94
N SER A 38 -3.56 -9.40 1.81
CA SER A 38 -4.22 -8.49 0.85
C SER A 38 -5.35 -7.70 1.52
N ALA A 39 -6.17 -8.37 2.32
CA ALA A 39 -7.28 -7.75 3.03
C ALA A 39 -6.79 -6.70 4.04
N ILE A 40 -5.72 -6.99 4.79
CA ILE A 40 -5.12 -6.03 5.74
C ILE A 40 -4.62 -4.77 5.01
N LEU A 41 -3.88 -4.94 3.91
CA LEU A 41 -3.34 -3.80 3.15
C LEU A 41 -4.47 -2.98 2.50
N GLN A 42 -5.53 -3.66 2.03
CA GLN A 42 -6.70 -3.01 1.46
C GLN A 42 -7.51 -2.26 2.54
N ALA A 43 -7.66 -2.82 3.74
CA ALA A 43 -8.27 -2.14 4.87
C ALA A 43 -7.45 -0.93 5.32
N ALA A 44 -6.12 -1.03 5.33
CA ALA A 44 -5.24 0.10 5.62
C ALA A 44 -5.39 1.23 4.60
N ARG A 45 -5.48 0.89 3.29
CA ARG A 45 -5.74 1.87 2.22
C ARG A 45 -7.06 2.62 2.48
N LEU A 46 -8.15 1.88 2.70
CA LEU A 46 -9.47 2.45 2.95
C LEU A 46 -9.49 3.29 4.22
N GLY A 47 -8.88 2.83 5.32
CA GLY A 47 -8.81 3.62 6.54
C GLY A 47 -8.06 4.94 6.37
N LEU A 48 -6.98 4.94 5.58
CA LEU A 48 -6.23 6.17 5.30
C LEU A 48 -7.04 7.14 4.42
N GLU A 49 -7.79 6.65 3.44
CA GLU A 49 -8.66 7.48 2.57
C GLU A 49 -9.88 7.99 3.33
N GLU A 50 -10.70 7.07 3.85
CA GLU A 50 -12.06 7.37 4.32
C GLU A 50 -12.09 7.86 5.77
N HIS A 51 -11.21 7.34 6.63
CA HIS A 51 -11.21 7.71 8.06
C HIS A 51 -10.17 8.77 8.40
N ALA A 52 -9.03 8.79 7.73
CA ALA A 52 -7.99 9.80 7.93
C ALA A 52 -8.03 10.94 6.90
N GLY A 53 -8.89 10.88 5.88
CA GLY A 53 -9.08 11.94 4.90
C GLY A 53 -7.84 12.22 4.05
N ILE A 54 -6.99 11.22 3.82
CA ILE A 54 -5.72 11.40 3.11
C ILE A 54 -5.90 11.13 1.63
N ALA A 55 -5.43 12.06 0.79
CA ALA A 55 -5.21 11.81 -0.62
C ALA A 55 -3.99 10.88 -0.82
N LEU A 56 -4.25 9.63 -1.21
CA LEU A 56 -3.23 8.61 -1.44
C LEU A 56 -2.71 8.61 -2.88
N ASP A 57 -1.44 8.26 -3.06
CA ASP A 57 -0.85 7.89 -4.35
C ASP A 57 -0.89 6.36 -4.47
N VAL A 58 -1.85 5.85 -5.23
CA VAL A 58 -2.12 4.42 -5.39
C VAL A 58 -1.76 3.96 -6.80
N ALA A 59 -0.95 2.91 -6.89
CA ALA A 59 -0.69 2.19 -8.13
C ALA A 59 -1.09 0.72 -7.94
N GLN A 60 -2.08 0.26 -8.69
CA GLN A 60 -2.60 -1.10 -8.59
C GLN A 60 -2.63 -1.74 -9.97
N GLN A 61 -2.17 -2.97 -10.05
CA GLN A 61 -2.15 -3.82 -11.23
C GLN A 61 -2.51 -5.26 -10.81
N PRO A 62 -2.88 -6.16 -11.73
CA PRO A 62 -3.09 -7.56 -11.38
C PRO A 62 -1.87 -8.13 -10.61
N GLY A 63 -2.10 -8.50 -9.35
CA GLY A 63 -1.08 -9.10 -8.48
C GLY A 63 -0.10 -8.13 -7.83
N SER A 64 -0.27 -6.82 -8.02
CA SER A 64 0.57 -5.77 -7.44
C SER A 64 -0.24 -4.59 -6.91
N MET A 65 0.18 -4.07 -5.76
CA MET A 65 -0.37 -2.84 -5.19
C MET A 65 0.74 -2.04 -4.54
N THR A 66 0.77 -0.73 -4.76
CA THR A 66 1.59 0.23 -4.02
C THR A 66 0.71 1.38 -3.55
N VAL A 67 0.83 1.75 -2.29
CA VAL A 67 0.09 2.85 -1.68
C VAL A 67 1.08 3.74 -0.95
N ARG A 68 1.08 5.05 -1.26
CA ARG A 68 1.96 6.04 -0.64
C ARG A 68 1.13 7.21 -0.12
N TRP A 69 1.57 7.84 0.97
CA TRP A 69 0.92 9.02 1.53
C TRP A 69 1.91 10.17 1.80
N PRO A 70 1.42 11.43 1.83
CA PRO A 70 2.25 12.62 2.01
C PRO A 70 3.05 12.61 3.31
N ALA A 71 4.19 13.30 3.34
CA ALA A 71 5.03 13.41 4.53
C ALA A 71 4.39 14.23 5.66
N SER A 72 3.50 15.17 5.30
CA SER A 72 2.80 16.07 6.23
C SER A 72 1.84 15.35 7.17
N VAL A 73 1.30 14.20 6.76
CA VAL A 73 0.28 13.47 7.55
C VAL A 73 0.85 12.30 8.37
N ARG A 74 2.15 11.99 8.23
CA ARG A 74 2.74 10.76 8.82
C ARG A 74 2.82 10.76 10.35
N ASP A 75 2.80 11.93 10.97
CA ASP A 75 2.80 12.06 12.44
C ASP A 75 1.38 12.10 13.02
N SER A 76 0.34 12.20 12.16
CA SER A 76 -1.05 12.16 12.61
C SER A 76 -1.34 10.85 13.34
N GLU A 77 -2.05 10.95 14.46
CA GLU A 77 -2.39 9.81 15.30
C GLU A 77 -3.19 8.76 14.54
N SER A 78 -4.21 9.17 13.76
CA SER A 78 -5.04 8.26 12.97
C SER A 78 -4.21 7.49 11.94
N VAL A 79 -3.31 8.19 11.25
CA VAL A 79 -2.40 7.62 10.25
C VAL A 79 -1.47 6.61 10.90
N ARG A 80 -0.86 6.99 12.02
CA ARG A 80 0.02 6.11 12.78
C ARG A 80 -0.73 4.87 13.27
N ALA A 81 -1.93 5.03 13.81
CA ALA A 81 -2.73 3.92 14.32
C ALA A 81 -3.05 2.92 13.22
N ILE A 82 -3.56 3.38 12.07
CA ILE A 82 -3.91 2.52 10.93
C ILE A 82 -2.67 1.79 10.40
N VAL A 83 -1.58 2.53 10.15
CA VAL A 83 -0.39 1.97 9.52
C VAL A 83 0.38 1.05 10.47
N ALA A 84 0.51 1.42 11.75
CA ALA A 84 1.17 0.58 12.74
C ALA A 84 0.38 -0.72 12.97
N THR A 85 -0.96 -0.64 13.03
CA THR A 85 -1.82 -1.83 13.16
C THR A 85 -1.65 -2.77 11.97
N ALA A 86 -1.69 -2.24 10.74
CA ALA A 86 -1.48 -3.05 9.55
C ALA A 86 -0.08 -3.69 9.53
N ALA A 87 0.96 -2.92 9.85
CA ALA A 87 2.33 -3.43 9.91
C ALA A 87 2.48 -4.54 10.97
N LEU A 88 1.93 -4.35 12.17
CA LEU A 88 1.94 -5.36 13.24
C LEU A 88 1.23 -6.65 12.84
N ALA A 89 0.06 -6.55 12.20
CA ALA A 89 -0.70 -7.70 11.73
C ALA A 89 0.07 -8.49 10.66
N ILE A 90 0.69 -7.80 9.70
CA ILE A 90 1.50 -8.44 8.64
C ILE A 90 2.74 -9.10 9.25
N GLU A 91 3.42 -8.44 10.18
CA GLU A 91 4.56 -9.02 10.90
C GLU A 91 4.18 -10.28 11.67
N ALA A 92 2.99 -10.31 12.29
CA ALA A 92 2.47 -11.50 12.97
C ALA A 92 2.21 -12.65 11.98
N ILE A 93 1.61 -12.36 10.82
CA ILE A 93 1.37 -13.37 9.78
C ILE A 93 2.68 -13.93 9.25
N VAL A 94 3.66 -13.07 8.93
CA VAL A 94 4.98 -13.47 8.41
C VAL A 94 5.72 -14.38 9.39
N ARG A 95 5.66 -14.06 10.70
CA ARG A 95 6.25 -14.94 11.73
C ARG A 95 5.60 -16.32 11.78
N ARG A 96 4.29 -16.41 11.53
CA ARG A 96 3.55 -17.67 11.59
C ARG A 96 3.64 -18.49 10.29
N PHE A 97 3.79 -17.81 9.16
CA PHE A 97 3.71 -18.36 7.81
C PHE A 97 4.86 -17.84 6.90
N PRO A 98 6.14 -18.05 7.27
CA PRO A 98 7.28 -17.47 6.56
C PRO A 98 7.46 -18.00 5.13
N ASP A 99 6.97 -19.21 4.85
CA ASP A 99 7.03 -19.83 3.51
C ASP A 99 5.97 -19.29 2.55
N HIS A 100 5.08 -18.41 3.02
CA HIS A 100 3.97 -17.86 2.23
C HIS A 100 4.08 -16.35 2.04
N VAL A 101 4.63 -15.64 3.02
CA VAL A 101 4.73 -14.18 3.01
C VAL A 101 6.13 -13.73 3.42
N GLN A 102 6.73 -12.88 2.59
CA GLN A 102 7.98 -12.20 2.89
C GLN A 102 7.73 -10.73 3.20
N LEU A 103 8.42 -10.21 4.21
CA LEU A 103 8.37 -8.81 4.60
C LEU A 103 9.73 -8.15 4.42
N HIS A 104 9.78 -7.14 3.55
CA HIS A 104 10.94 -6.30 3.36
C HIS A 104 10.73 -4.92 3.98
N ARG A 105 11.81 -4.31 4.44
CA ARG A 105 11.84 -2.90 4.87
C ARG A 105 12.84 -2.16 4.00
N ARG A 106 12.42 -1.06 3.38
CA ARG A 106 13.25 -0.28 2.45
C ARG A 106 13.09 1.22 2.69
N PRO A 107 14.07 2.06 2.33
CA PRO A 107 13.87 3.50 2.35
C PRO A 107 12.89 3.92 1.24
N ILE A 108 12.09 4.96 1.49
CA ILE A 108 11.10 5.47 0.52
C ILE A 108 11.73 5.97 -0.79
N SER A 109 13.03 6.30 -0.78
CA SER A 109 13.81 6.61 -1.99
C SER A 109 13.95 5.44 -2.96
N ALA A 110 13.73 4.19 -2.50
CA ALA A 110 13.76 3.00 -3.34
C ALA A 110 12.49 2.81 -4.18
N ILE A 111 11.40 3.53 -3.89
CA ILE A 111 10.23 3.56 -4.77
C ILE A 111 10.55 4.49 -5.94
N GLY A 112 11.13 3.91 -7.01
CA GLY A 112 11.25 4.47 -8.36
C GLY A 112 11.33 5.99 -8.50
N GLY A 113 12.56 6.51 -8.61
CA GLY A 113 12.82 7.80 -9.26
C GLY A 113 12.61 7.71 -10.77
N LYS A 114 11.45 8.17 -11.26
CA LYS A 114 11.19 8.77 -12.58
C LYS A 114 9.69 9.09 -12.68
N ARG A 115 9.30 10.33 -12.38
CA ARG A 115 8.12 10.96 -13.01
C ARG A 115 8.62 12.10 -13.90
N ARG A 116 9.02 11.76 -15.13
CA ARG A 116 8.99 12.71 -16.25
C ARG A 116 7.82 12.29 -17.11
N GLY A 117 6.75 13.09 -17.11
CA GLY A 117 5.54 12.81 -17.88
C GLY A 117 4.38 13.67 -17.42
N LYS A 118 4.34 14.89 -17.95
CA LYS A 118 3.34 15.96 -17.79
C LYS A 118 1.90 15.42 -17.70
N THR A 119 1.21 15.66 -16.59
CA THR A 119 -0.25 15.78 -16.63
C THR A 119 -0.56 17.15 -17.22
N GLY A 120 -0.80 17.17 -18.53
CA GLY A 120 -1.48 18.28 -19.18
C GLY A 120 -2.88 18.37 -18.59
N ILE A 121 -3.07 19.29 -17.66
CA ILE A 121 -4.39 19.75 -17.27
C ILE A 121 -4.95 20.49 -18.49
N LYS A 122 -5.89 19.88 -19.22
CA LYS A 122 -6.86 20.64 -20.01
C LYS A 122 -8.15 20.71 -19.20
N LEU A 123 -8.34 21.86 -18.58
CA LEU A 123 -9.64 22.33 -18.10
C LEU A 123 -10.57 22.61 -19.29
N GLY A 124 -11.85 22.26 -19.11
CA GLY A 124 -12.99 22.82 -19.85
C GLY A 124 -13.30 22.11 -21.17
N LYS A 125 -14.56 21.83 -21.52
CA LYS A 125 -15.83 22.42 -21.08
C LYS A 125 -16.96 21.39 -21.18
N GLN A 126 -17.91 21.51 -20.25
CA GLN A 126 -19.28 21.03 -20.42
C GLN A 126 -19.99 21.84 -21.51
N GLN A 127 -20.88 21.18 -22.25
CA GLN A 127 -22.11 21.63 -22.94
C GLN A 127 -22.44 20.50 -23.92
N GLY A 128 -23.61 19.87 -23.98
CA GLY A 128 -24.96 20.19 -23.52
C GLY A 128 -25.90 19.58 -24.58
N GLU A 129 -27.03 18.99 -24.16
CA GLU A 129 -28.31 18.80 -24.90
C GLU A 129 -28.23 18.22 -26.34
N LYS A 130 -28.87 17.11 -26.70
CA LYS A 130 -30.23 16.59 -26.44
C LYS A 130 -30.25 15.08 -26.65
#